data_AF-A0AAD9JN95-F1
#
_entry.id   AF-A0AAD9JN95-F1
#
_cell.length_a   1.000
_cell.length_b   1.000
_cell.length_c   1.000
_cell.angle_alpha   90.00
_cell.angle_beta   90.00
_cell.angle_gamma   90.00
#
_symmetry.space_group_name_H-M   'P 1'
#
loop_
_entity.id
_entity.type
_entity.pdbx_description
1 polymer ?
#
loop_
_entity_poly.entity_id
_entity_poly.type
_entity_poly.pdbx_seq_one_letter_code
_entity_poly.pdbx_strand_id
1 'polypeptide(L)'
;NNDSDALPVVIFIHGESYEFGTGNAYDGSVLAAFGKVIVVTLNYRLGALGFLSLEDSNAPGNQAILDQVAALHWIRENIAAFGGNPQEVTLLGQGKSLFKRAIIESGSALSTWAMSRDPLRYTKELADHVNCSHLWGENIALLQCFKQKPYEDLVLTDIKAPKYYSAFAPVVDR
;
A
#
# COMPACT_ATOMS: atom_id res chain seq x y z
N ASN A 1 33.48 7.59 -13.43
CA ASN A 1 32.09 8.06 -13.55
C ASN A 1 31.68 8.58 -12.19
N ASN A 2 31.38 9.87 -12.11
CA ASN A 2 31.38 10.62 -10.85
C ASN A 2 30.09 10.33 -10.06
N ASP A 3 30.18 9.53 -9.00
CA ASP A 3 29.09 9.35 -8.01
C ASP A 3 28.68 10.67 -7.33
N SER A 4 29.46 11.76 -7.52
CA SER A 4 29.20 13.08 -6.94
C SER A 4 28.14 13.91 -7.66
N ASP A 5 27.65 13.49 -8.83
CA ASP A 5 26.61 14.22 -9.59
C ASP A 5 25.21 13.59 -9.45
N ALA A 6 25.09 12.44 -8.80
CA ALA A 6 23.82 11.74 -8.63
C ALA A 6 22.98 12.37 -7.50
N LEU A 7 21.72 12.70 -7.80
CA LEU A 7 20.83 13.41 -6.88
C LEU A 7 20.23 12.46 -5.82
N PRO A 8 19.99 12.93 -4.58
CA PRO A 8 19.18 12.19 -3.62
C PRO A 8 17.77 11.95 -4.15
N VAL A 9 17.16 10.84 -3.72
CA VAL A 9 15.83 10.42 -4.17
C VAL A 9 14.86 10.46 -3.00
N VAL A 10 13.77 11.20 -3.14
CA VAL A 10 12.67 11.28 -2.17
C VAL A 10 11.47 10.56 -2.72
N ILE A 11 10.99 9.56 -2.00
CA ILE A 11 9.82 8.77 -2.39
C ILE A 11 8.63 9.16 -1.51
N PHE A 12 7.57 9.64 -2.13
CA PHE A 12 6.32 9.99 -1.48
C PHE A 12 5.28 8.87 -1.67
N ILE A 13 4.84 8.31 -0.55
CA ILE A 13 3.74 7.35 -0.48
C ILE A 13 2.53 8.11 0.04
N HIS A 14 1.48 8.23 -0.77
CA HIS A 14 0.26 8.89 -0.34
C HIS A 14 -0.44 8.08 0.77
N GLY A 15 -1.09 8.79 1.69
CA GLY A 15 -1.79 8.23 2.85
C GLY A 15 -3.31 8.36 2.75
N GLU A 16 -3.92 8.64 3.91
CA GLU A 16 -5.35 8.61 4.29
C GLU A 16 -5.75 7.28 4.97
N SER A 17 -6.87 6.65 4.60
CA SER A 17 -7.43 5.48 5.30
C SER A 17 -7.11 4.13 4.68
N TYR A 18 -6.11 4.05 3.78
CA TYR A 18 -5.82 2.89 2.91
C TYR A 18 -6.92 2.57 1.87
N GLU A 19 -8.03 3.30 1.87
CA GLU A 19 -9.20 3.03 1.02
C GLU A 19 -9.22 3.87 -0.25
N PHE A 20 -8.61 5.06 -0.23
CA PHE A 20 -8.62 6.01 -1.34
C PHE A 20 -7.31 6.81 -1.39
N GLY A 21 -7.17 7.60 -2.46
CA GLY A 21 -6.01 8.45 -2.71
C GLY A 21 -5.23 8.03 -3.94
N THR A 22 -4.26 8.84 -4.32
CA THR A 22 -3.37 8.56 -5.45
C THR A 22 -2.10 9.38 -5.32
N GLY A 23 -0.96 8.83 -5.74
CA GLY A 23 0.30 9.57 -5.86
C GLY A 23 0.19 10.73 -6.85
N ASN A 24 -0.70 10.62 -7.85
CA ASN A 24 -0.87 11.62 -8.91
C ASN A 24 -1.40 12.96 -8.40
N ALA A 25 -2.01 12.99 -7.21
CA ALA A 25 -2.52 14.21 -6.59
C ALA A 25 -1.41 15.13 -6.05
N TYR A 26 -0.17 14.64 -5.97
CA TYR A 26 0.95 15.34 -5.36
C TYR A 26 1.97 15.74 -6.43
N ASP A 27 2.01 17.03 -6.77
CA ASP A 27 3.02 17.57 -7.69
C ASP A 27 4.38 17.72 -6.98
N GLY A 28 5.32 16.85 -7.32
CA GLY A 28 6.69 16.86 -6.79
C GLY A 28 7.60 17.95 -7.38
N SER A 29 7.16 18.71 -8.38
CA SER A 29 8.04 19.58 -9.18
C SER A 29 8.73 20.67 -8.37
N VAL A 30 8.01 21.32 -7.45
CA VAL A 30 8.56 22.38 -6.60
C VAL A 30 9.64 21.83 -5.66
N LEU A 31 9.36 20.68 -5.02
CA LEU A 31 10.32 20.03 -4.12
C LEU A 31 11.56 19.54 -4.88
N ALA A 32 11.37 18.97 -6.07
CA ALA A 32 12.47 18.51 -6.92
C ALA A 32 13.38 19.68 -7.33
N ALA A 33 12.79 20.78 -7.81
CA ALA A 33 13.53 21.95 -8.29
C ALA A 33 14.24 22.69 -7.15
N PHE A 34 13.55 22.94 -6.04
CA PHE A 34 14.10 23.71 -4.91
C PHE A 34 15.10 22.88 -4.10
N GLY A 35 14.77 21.62 -3.81
CA GLY A 35 15.59 20.73 -3.02
C GLY A 35 16.77 20.12 -3.77
N LYS A 36 16.80 20.23 -5.11
CA LYS A 36 17.75 19.51 -5.99
C LYS A 36 17.75 18.01 -5.69
N VAL A 37 16.57 17.42 -5.72
CA VAL A 37 16.33 16.00 -5.48
C VAL A 37 15.45 15.43 -6.59
N ILE A 38 15.49 14.13 -6.78
CA ILE A 38 14.47 13.43 -7.57
C ILE A 38 13.30 13.11 -6.64
N VAL A 39 12.08 13.48 -7.04
CA VAL A 39 10.86 13.14 -6.32
C VAL A 39 10.12 12.06 -7.08
N VAL A 40 9.75 10.99 -6.39
CA VAL A 40 8.96 9.88 -6.93
C VAL A 40 7.68 9.75 -6.12
N THR A 41 6.53 9.90 -6.77
CA THR A 41 5.22 9.54 -6.21
C THR A 41 4.80 8.19 -6.78
N LEU A 42 4.23 7.31 -5.96
CA LEU A 42 3.78 5.99 -6.39
C LEU A 42 2.30 5.78 -6.12
N ASN A 43 1.71 4.80 -6.81
CA ASN A 43 0.39 4.27 -6.52
C ASN A 43 0.55 2.82 -6.05
N TYR A 44 -0.27 2.41 -5.09
CA TYR A 44 -0.37 1.05 -4.58
C TYR A 44 -1.84 0.64 -4.51
N ARG A 45 -2.14 -0.65 -4.45
CA ARG A 45 -3.53 -1.13 -4.34
C ARG A 45 -4.18 -0.61 -3.05
N LEU A 46 -5.48 -0.33 -3.10
CA LEU A 46 -6.25 0.25 -1.99
C LEU A 46 -7.42 -0.67 -1.59
N GLY A 47 -7.95 -0.43 -0.39
CA GLY A 47 -9.13 -1.11 0.16
C GLY A 47 -9.01 -2.63 0.11
N ALA A 48 -10.12 -3.31 -0.18
CA ALA A 48 -10.17 -4.77 -0.28
C ALA A 48 -9.14 -5.33 -1.29
N LEU A 49 -8.90 -4.65 -2.41
CA LEU A 49 -7.95 -5.12 -3.43
C LEU A 49 -6.49 -5.10 -2.94
N GLY A 50 -6.18 -4.24 -1.98
CA GLY A 50 -4.85 -4.09 -1.39
C GLY A 50 -4.65 -4.85 -0.07
N PHE A 51 -5.71 -5.06 0.70
CA PHE A 51 -5.58 -5.50 2.09
C PHE A 51 -6.52 -6.64 2.51
N LEU A 52 -7.34 -7.19 1.60
CA LEU A 52 -8.17 -8.36 1.90
C LEU A 52 -7.30 -9.52 2.39
N SER A 53 -7.70 -10.09 3.53
CA SER A 53 -7.05 -11.25 4.14
C SER A 53 -8.07 -12.29 4.56
N LEU A 54 -7.74 -13.55 4.30
CA LEU A 54 -8.40 -14.76 4.83
C LEU A 54 -7.54 -15.41 5.93
N GLU A 55 -6.51 -14.71 6.42
CA GLU A 55 -5.53 -15.21 7.40
C GLU A 55 -4.92 -16.56 6.99
N ASP A 56 -4.79 -16.80 5.68
CA ASP A 56 -4.22 -17.99 5.08
C ASP A 56 -3.24 -17.64 3.96
N SER A 57 -2.60 -18.66 3.39
CA SER A 57 -1.64 -18.48 2.30
C SER A 57 -2.27 -18.07 0.97
N ASN A 58 -3.59 -18.21 0.80
CA ASN A 58 -4.28 -17.89 -0.45
C ASN A 58 -4.60 -16.39 -0.53
N ALA A 59 -4.95 -15.78 0.60
CA ALA A 59 -5.11 -14.33 0.76
C ALA A 59 -4.47 -13.88 2.08
N PRO A 60 -3.15 -13.69 2.11
CA PRO A 60 -2.45 -13.30 3.34
C PRO A 60 -2.76 -11.87 3.79
N GLY A 61 -3.26 -11.02 2.90
CA GLY A 61 -3.34 -9.57 3.10
C GLY A 61 -2.09 -8.87 2.58
N ASN A 62 -1.91 -7.60 2.98
CA ASN A 62 -0.71 -6.78 2.74
C ASN A 62 -0.25 -6.64 1.29
N GLN A 63 -1.11 -6.92 0.32
CA GLN A 63 -0.79 -6.84 -1.10
C GLN A 63 -0.37 -5.43 -1.53
N ALA A 64 -1.02 -4.42 -0.97
CA ALA A 64 -0.66 -3.02 -1.08
C ALA A 64 0.75 -2.69 -0.54
N ILE A 65 1.15 -3.32 0.58
CA ILE A 65 2.50 -3.15 1.13
C ILE A 65 3.53 -3.80 0.21
N LEU A 66 3.19 -4.96 -0.37
CA LEU A 66 4.04 -5.61 -1.36
C LEU A 66 4.19 -4.77 -2.64
N ASP A 67 3.16 -4.04 -3.06
CA ASP A 67 3.27 -3.09 -4.18
C ASP A 67 4.29 -1.98 -3.87
N GLN A 68 4.24 -1.44 -2.64
CA GLN A 68 5.21 -0.42 -2.20
C GLN A 68 6.64 -1.00 -2.16
N VAL A 69 6.81 -2.22 -1.67
CA VAL A 69 8.11 -2.93 -1.68
C VAL A 69 8.60 -3.15 -3.11
N ALA A 70 7.73 -3.60 -4.02
CA ALA A 70 8.07 -3.79 -5.43
C ALA A 70 8.48 -2.47 -6.10
N ALA A 71 7.79 -1.37 -5.82
CA ALA A 71 8.17 -0.05 -6.29
C ALA A 71 9.54 0.38 -5.76
N LEU A 72 9.85 0.11 -4.49
CA LEU A 72 11.17 0.41 -3.91
C LEU A 72 12.30 -0.39 -4.57
N HIS A 73 12.06 -1.66 -4.88
CA HIS A 73 12.99 -2.48 -5.66
C HIS A 73 13.22 -1.87 -7.05
N TRP A 74 12.14 -1.53 -7.74
CA TRP A 74 12.23 -0.90 -9.06
C TRP A 74 13.03 0.40 -9.01
N ILE A 75 12.76 1.27 -8.04
CA ILE A 75 13.48 2.54 -7.88
C ILE A 75 14.97 2.27 -7.62
N ARG A 76 15.31 1.35 -6.72
CA ARG A 76 16.71 1.00 -6.42
C ARG A 76 17.46 0.51 -7.66
N GLU A 77 16.80 -0.26 -8.52
CA GLU A 77 17.40 -0.84 -9.72
C GLU A 77 17.49 0.13 -10.90
N ASN A 78 16.57 1.11 -10.98
CA ASN A 78 16.38 1.93 -12.18
C ASN A 78 16.71 3.42 -12.00
N ILE A 79 16.69 3.96 -10.78
CA ILE A 79 16.73 5.42 -10.57
C ILE A 79 18.06 6.06 -11.00
N ALA A 80 19.14 5.28 -11.07
CA ALA A 80 20.42 5.72 -11.60
C ALA A 80 20.33 6.20 -13.06
N ALA A 81 19.45 5.58 -13.87
CA ALA A 81 19.21 6.00 -15.25
C ALA A 81 18.55 7.39 -15.35
N PHE A 82 17.91 7.85 -14.27
CA PHE A 82 17.29 9.16 -14.15
C PHE A 82 18.20 10.19 -13.44
N GLY A 83 19.46 9.82 -13.17
CA GLY A 83 20.41 10.67 -12.43
C GLY A 83 20.27 10.62 -10.92
N GLY A 84 19.52 9.65 -10.37
CA GLY A 84 19.34 9.47 -8.93
C GLY A 84 20.39 8.55 -8.30
N ASN A 85 20.71 8.78 -7.04
CA ASN A 85 21.60 7.90 -6.28
C ASN A 85 20.78 6.81 -5.55
N PRO A 86 20.90 5.52 -5.94
CA PRO A 86 20.14 4.43 -5.31
C PRO A 86 20.56 4.14 -3.86
N GLN A 87 21.70 4.67 -3.39
CA GLN A 87 22.17 4.57 -2.00
C GLN A 87 21.68 5.73 -1.12
N GLU A 88 21.08 6.76 -1.72
CA GLU A 88 20.55 7.94 -1.03
C GLU A 88 19.03 8.06 -1.18
N VAL A 89 18.34 6.91 -1.18
CA VAL A 89 16.88 6.85 -1.19
C VAL A 89 16.36 7.19 0.21
N THR A 90 15.52 8.22 0.29
CA THR A 90 14.76 8.59 1.49
C THR A 90 13.30 8.24 1.24
N LEU A 91 12.79 7.31 2.05
CA LEU A 91 11.38 6.96 2.04
C LEU A 91 10.62 7.92 2.93
N LEU A 92 9.40 8.27 2.54
CA LEU A 92 8.42 8.77 3.48
C LEU A 92 7.62 7.54 3.98
N GLY A 93 8.20 6.77 4.93
CA GLY A 93 7.70 5.42 5.35
C GLY A 93 8.80 4.43 5.82
N GLN A 94 8.46 3.21 6.30
CA GLN A 94 9.38 2.21 6.92
C GLN A 94 9.64 0.93 6.07
N GLY A 95 10.77 0.24 6.28
CA GLY A 95 11.26 -0.97 5.58
C GLY A 95 12.80 -1.16 5.76
N LYS A 96 13.35 -2.38 5.53
CA LYS A 96 14.77 -2.69 5.76
C LYS A 96 15.57 -2.73 4.45
N SER A 97 16.71 -2.03 4.40
CA SER A 97 17.73 -2.04 3.32
C SER A 97 17.31 -1.55 1.92
N LEU A 98 16.07 -1.10 1.76
CA LEU A 98 15.55 -0.51 0.51
C LEU A 98 15.63 1.02 0.48
N PHE A 99 15.79 1.65 1.64
CA PHE A 99 15.99 3.08 1.79
C PHE A 99 16.88 3.35 3.02
N LYS A 100 17.39 4.58 3.10
CA LYS A 100 18.36 5.02 4.11
C LYS A 100 17.73 5.87 5.22
N ARG A 101 16.69 6.64 4.91
CA ARG A 101 16.04 7.60 5.83
C ARG A 101 14.53 7.50 5.71
N ALA A 102 13.83 7.81 6.82
CA ALA A 102 12.38 7.88 6.89
C ALA A 102 11.93 9.24 7.45
N ILE A 103 10.94 9.88 6.83
CA ILE A 103 10.17 10.98 7.44
C ILE A 103 8.73 10.50 7.56
N ILE A 104 8.14 10.66 8.75
CA ILE A 104 6.80 10.16 9.07
C ILE A 104 5.98 11.34 9.58
N GLU A 105 5.03 11.78 8.77
CA GLU A 105 4.19 12.95 9.03
C GLU A 105 2.81 12.51 9.50
N SER A 106 2.40 12.95 10.69
CA SER A 106 1.05 12.77 11.26
C SER A 106 0.50 11.33 11.27
N GLY A 107 1.36 10.31 11.24
CA GLY A 107 0.99 8.90 11.23
C GLY A 107 1.93 8.04 12.07
N SER A 108 1.47 6.87 12.50
CA SER A 108 2.32 5.89 13.21
C SER A 108 1.74 4.49 13.09
N ALA A 109 2.62 3.48 12.95
CA ALA A 109 2.24 2.07 12.95
C ALA A 109 1.57 1.62 14.28
N LEU A 110 1.67 2.41 15.35
CA LEU A 110 1.06 2.13 16.65
C LEU A 110 -0.36 2.68 16.80
N SER A 111 -0.85 3.42 15.82
CA SER A 111 -2.18 4.02 15.88
C SER A 111 -3.27 2.98 15.63
N THR A 112 -4.47 3.18 16.20
CA THR A 112 -5.54 2.15 16.21
C THR A 112 -6.07 1.78 14.82
N TRP A 113 -6.04 2.73 13.90
CA TRP A 113 -6.37 2.63 12.48
C TRP A 113 -5.22 2.17 11.57
N ALA A 114 -4.00 1.97 12.09
CA ALA A 114 -2.84 1.58 11.25
C ALA A 114 -2.91 0.12 10.76
N MET A 115 -3.71 -0.71 11.43
CA MET A 115 -3.84 -2.13 11.11
C MET A 115 -5.30 -2.59 11.26
N SER A 116 -5.69 -3.56 10.45
CA SER A 116 -6.97 -4.25 10.63
C SER A 116 -6.86 -5.24 11.79
N ARG A 117 -7.82 -5.17 12.72
CA ARG A 117 -7.86 -6.04 13.91
C ARG A 117 -8.66 -7.32 13.72
N ASP A 118 -9.55 -7.34 12.73
CA ASP A 118 -10.46 -8.46 12.48
C ASP A 118 -10.67 -8.62 10.96
N PRO A 119 -9.61 -8.96 10.21
CA PRO A 119 -9.69 -9.01 8.75
C PRO A 119 -10.69 -10.06 8.25
N LEU A 120 -10.83 -11.19 8.95
CA LEU A 120 -11.80 -12.23 8.59
C LEU A 120 -13.23 -11.71 8.64
N ARG A 121 -13.60 -10.95 9.66
CA ARG A 121 -14.93 -10.34 9.76
C ARG A 121 -15.21 -9.44 8.55
N TYR A 122 -14.31 -8.54 8.20
CA TYR A 122 -14.53 -7.62 7.08
C TYR A 122 -14.54 -8.34 5.73
N THR A 123 -13.70 -9.37 5.55
CA THR A 123 -13.75 -10.22 4.35
C THR A 123 -15.06 -11.01 4.26
N LYS A 124 -15.62 -11.43 5.40
CA LYS A 124 -16.95 -12.07 5.45
C LYS A 124 -18.07 -11.11 5.09
N GLU A 125 -18.06 -9.92 5.67
CA GLU A 125 -19.01 -8.86 5.34
C GLU A 125 -18.95 -8.53 3.83
N LEU A 126 -17.75 -8.48 3.24
CA LEU A 126 -17.59 -8.30 1.79
C LEU A 126 -18.22 -9.47 1.02
N ALA A 127 -17.96 -10.71 1.43
CA ALA A 127 -18.54 -11.90 0.80
C ALA A 127 -20.07 -11.88 0.81
N ASP A 128 -20.68 -11.38 1.89
CA ASP A 128 -22.14 -11.20 1.97
C ASP A 128 -22.63 -10.16 0.95
N HIS A 129 -21.96 -9.01 0.84
CA HIS A 129 -22.35 -7.93 -0.07
C HIS A 129 -22.26 -8.33 -1.55
N VAL A 130 -21.23 -9.09 -1.93
CA VAL A 130 -21.03 -9.49 -3.33
C VAL A 130 -21.59 -10.87 -3.66
N ASN A 131 -22.42 -11.44 -2.78
CA ASN A 131 -23.07 -12.74 -2.97
C ASN A 131 -22.08 -13.91 -3.20
N CYS A 132 -20.99 -13.94 -2.43
CA CYS A 132 -20.02 -15.03 -2.36
C CYS A 132 -20.03 -15.77 -1.00
N SER A 133 -20.89 -15.38 -0.06
CA SER A 133 -20.86 -15.91 1.32
C SER A 133 -21.19 -17.39 1.48
N HIS A 134 -21.90 -17.99 0.52
CA HIS A 134 -22.15 -19.43 0.48
C HIS A 134 -20.86 -20.27 0.31
N LEU A 135 -19.76 -19.64 -0.11
CA LEU A 135 -18.43 -20.27 -0.27
C LEU A 135 -17.54 -20.08 0.97
N TRP A 136 -18.09 -19.55 2.07
CA TRP A 136 -17.32 -19.31 3.29
C TRP A 136 -16.80 -20.64 3.87
N GLY A 137 -15.48 -20.74 4.05
CA GLY A 137 -14.78 -21.98 4.44
C GLY A 137 -14.09 -22.70 3.27
N GLU A 138 -14.46 -22.39 2.02
CA GLU A 138 -13.80 -22.86 0.80
C GLU A 138 -12.95 -21.73 0.20
N ASN A 139 -11.85 -21.37 0.87
CA ASN A 139 -11.08 -20.15 0.59
C ASN A 139 -10.67 -19.98 -0.89
N ILE A 140 -10.29 -21.06 -1.58
CA ILE A 140 -9.95 -21.01 -3.01
C ILE A 140 -11.18 -20.64 -3.87
N ALA A 141 -12.33 -21.26 -3.61
CA ALA A 141 -13.57 -20.98 -4.33
C ALA A 141 -14.08 -19.56 -4.02
N LEU A 142 -14.01 -19.15 -2.76
CA LEU A 142 -14.36 -17.79 -2.33
C LEU A 142 -13.51 -16.73 -3.05
N LEU A 143 -12.19 -16.93 -3.12
CA LEU A 143 -11.29 -16.02 -3.84
C LEU A 143 -11.57 -16.00 -5.34
N GLN A 144 -11.90 -17.14 -5.93
CA GLN A 144 -12.29 -17.20 -7.34
C GLN A 144 -13.61 -16.45 -7.59
N CYS A 145 -14.57 -16.53 -6.65
CA CYS A 145 -15.79 -15.75 -6.71
C CYS A 145 -15.49 -14.25 -6.67
N PHE A 146 -14.63 -13.78 -5.75
CA PHE A 146 -14.21 -12.38 -5.72
C PHE A 146 -13.55 -11.92 -7.02
N LYS A 147 -12.64 -12.71 -7.58
CA LYS A 147 -11.94 -12.39 -8.85
C LYS A 147 -12.87 -12.30 -10.06
N GLN A 148 -14.07 -12.88 -9.99
CA GLN A 148 -15.07 -12.81 -11.05
C GLN A 148 -16.03 -11.63 -10.90
N LYS A 149 -16.00 -10.90 -9.77
CA LYS A 149 -16.83 -9.71 -9.57
C LYS A 149 -16.24 -8.51 -10.31
N PRO A 150 -17.10 -7.59 -10.80
CA PRO A 150 -16.67 -6.23 -11.12
C PRO A 150 -15.89 -5.63 -9.95
N TYR A 151 -14.82 -4.90 -10.22
CA TYR A 151 -14.01 -4.32 -9.14
C TYR A 151 -14.80 -3.26 -8.36
N GLU A 152 -15.77 -2.61 -9.01
CA GLU A 152 -16.69 -1.66 -8.38
C GLU A 152 -17.43 -2.30 -7.21
N ASP A 153 -17.89 -3.54 -7.36
CA ASP A 153 -18.58 -4.27 -6.29
C ASP A 153 -17.64 -4.55 -5.10
N LEU A 154 -16.35 -4.75 -5.37
CA LEU A 154 -15.34 -5.02 -4.33
C LEU A 154 -14.87 -3.76 -3.61
N VAL A 155 -14.90 -2.61 -4.27
CA VAL A 155 -14.31 -1.35 -3.77
C VAL A 155 -15.37 -0.40 -3.22
N LEU A 156 -16.56 -0.36 -3.82
CA LEU A 156 -17.63 0.58 -3.44
C LEU A 156 -18.55 0.02 -2.35
N THR A 157 -18.28 -1.19 -1.83
CA THR A 157 -19.04 -1.75 -0.72
C THR A 157 -18.76 -0.98 0.58
N ASP A 158 -19.82 -0.51 1.23
CA ASP A 158 -19.75 0.26 2.49
C ASP A 158 -19.52 -0.68 3.70
N ILE A 159 -18.27 -1.11 3.90
CA ILE A 159 -17.86 -1.90 5.07
C ILE A 159 -17.31 -0.99 6.16
N LYS A 160 -18.06 -0.85 7.26
CA LYS A 160 -17.72 0.09 8.34
C LYS A 160 -16.94 -0.58 9.46
N ALA A 161 -15.71 -0.13 9.64
CA ALA A 161 -14.99 -0.39 10.88
C ALA A 161 -15.55 0.44 12.05
N PRO A 162 -15.38 -0.02 13.30
CA PRO A 162 -15.64 0.81 14.47
C PRO A 162 -14.85 2.14 14.40
N LYS A 163 -15.36 3.17 15.07
CA LYS A 163 -14.70 4.49 15.10
C LYS A 163 -13.23 4.36 15.52
N TYR A 164 -12.34 5.02 14.76
CA TYR A 164 -10.87 4.99 14.93
C TYR A 164 -10.16 3.68 14.55
N TYR A 165 -10.85 2.79 13.85
CA TYR A 165 -10.29 1.56 13.27
C TYR A 165 -10.48 1.54 11.75
N SER A 166 -9.78 0.64 11.09
CA SER A 166 -9.82 0.46 9.64
C SER A 166 -10.27 -0.97 9.30
N ALA A 167 -11.06 -1.12 8.24
CA ALA A 167 -11.56 -2.42 7.80
C ALA A 167 -10.50 -3.17 6.98
N PHE A 168 -10.14 -2.59 5.83
CA PHE A 168 -9.10 -3.08 4.95
C PHE A 168 -7.84 -2.25 5.10
N ALA A 169 -6.93 -2.74 5.93
CA ALA A 169 -5.68 -2.09 6.31
C ALA A 169 -4.61 -3.17 6.53
N PRO A 170 -3.33 -2.81 6.76
CA PRO A 170 -2.29 -3.80 7.04
C PRO A 170 -2.70 -4.81 8.12
N VAL A 171 -2.32 -6.07 7.92
CA VAL A 171 -2.57 -7.17 8.87
C VAL A 171 -1.24 -7.72 9.38
N VAL A 172 -1.26 -8.33 10.57
CA VAL A 172 -0.13 -9.14 11.03
C VAL A 172 -0.28 -10.52 10.37
N ASP A 173 0.43 -10.71 9.26
CA ASP A 173 0.50 -11.98 8.56
C ASP A 173 1.39 -12.99 9.31
N ARG A 174 1.10 -14.29 9.13
CA ARG A 174 1.82 -15.41 9.77
C ARG A 174 2.79 -16.09 8.83
#